data_AF-A0AAV4SB92-F1
#
_entry.id   AF-A0AAV4SB92-F1
#
_cell.length_a   1.000
_cell.length_b   1.000
_cell.length_c   1.000
_cell.angle_alpha   90.00
_cell.angle_beta   90.00
_cell.angle_gamma   90.00
#
_symmetry.space_group_name_H-M   'P 1'
#
loop_
_entity.id
_entity.type
_entity.pdbx_description
1 polymer ?
#
loop_
_entity_poly.entity_id
_entity_poly.type
_entity_poly.pdbx_seq_one_letter_code
_entity_poly.pdbx_strand_id
1 'polypeptide(L)'
;MSVDMYPSHLWKTGVLLTCRLLHSSQSCGLKTMQAWQAFEYGGPEQLQLNTMADIPTIKNSVDVLVKVHAASVNPLDVQMLSMCA
;
A
#
# COMPACT_ATOMS: atom_id res chain seq x y z
N MET A 1 18.87 -6.30 -27.57
CA MET A 1 19.39 -6.49 -26.20
C MET A 1 20.19 -5.24 -25.86
N SER A 2 19.55 -4.28 -25.17
CA SER A 2 20.24 -3.14 -24.56
C SER A 2 19.81 -3.15 -23.10
N VAL A 3 20.74 -3.54 -22.24
CA VAL A 3 20.57 -3.48 -20.78
C VAL A 3 21.06 -2.10 -20.35
N ASP A 4 20.14 -1.14 -20.29
CA ASP A 4 20.45 0.14 -19.66
C ASP A 4 20.58 -0.08 -18.16
N MET A 5 21.84 -0.18 -17.78
CA MET A 5 22.36 -0.38 -16.44
C MET A 5 22.11 0.90 -15.63
N TYR A 6 21.10 0.88 -14.75
CA TYR A 6 20.84 1.96 -13.81
C TYR A 6 22.10 2.23 -12.96
N PRO A 7 22.55 3.50 -12.81
CA PRO A 7 23.79 3.81 -12.14
C PRO A 7 23.73 3.48 -10.64
N SER A 8 24.68 2.65 -10.20
CA SER A 8 24.83 2.04 -8.87
C SER A 8 25.17 3.00 -7.72
N HIS A 9 25.02 4.31 -7.91
CA HIS A 9 25.47 5.34 -6.98
C HIS A 9 24.35 6.14 -6.28
N LEU A 10 23.07 5.88 -6.60
CA LEU A 10 21.94 6.67 -6.08
C LEU A 10 21.16 6.04 -4.91
N TRP A 11 21.69 5.03 -4.22
CA TRP A 11 21.00 4.39 -3.08
C TRP A 11 21.59 4.76 -1.70
N LYS A 12 22.63 5.59 -1.65
CA LYS A 12 23.41 5.84 -0.41
C LYS A 12 22.88 6.94 0.51
N THR A 13 21.75 7.55 0.22
CA THR A 13 21.17 8.58 1.11
C THR A 13 19.71 8.31 1.39
N GLY A 14 19.49 7.54 2.47
CA GLY A 14 18.44 7.91 3.42
C GLY A 14 17.12 7.16 3.35
N VAL A 15 17.14 5.83 3.47
CA VAL A 15 16.06 5.13 4.18
C VAL A 15 16.70 4.13 5.14
N LEU A 16 17.24 4.64 6.25
CA LEU A 16 17.42 3.81 7.44
C LEU A 16 16.02 3.46 7.92
N LEU A 17 15.59 2.26 7.52
CA LEU A 17 14.40 1.57 8.00
C LEU A 17 14.60 1.26 9.50
N THR A 18 14.49 2.26 10.35
CA THR A 18 14.23 2.01 11.77
C THR A 18 12.76 1.63 11.85
N CYS A 19 12.50 0.33 11.76
CA CYS A 19 11.24 -0.24 12.25
C CYS A 19 11.28 -0.08 13.78
N ARG A 20 10.95 1.12 14.26
CA ARG A 20 10.65 1.31 15.68
C ARG A 20 9.37 0.53 15.92
N LEU A 21 9.45 -0.50 16.77
CA LEU A 21 8.29 -1.10 17.39
C LEU A 21 7.45 0.04 17.97
N LEU A 22 6.37 0.38 17.28
CA LEU A 22 5.41 1.38 17.73
C LEU A 22 4.78 0.80 19.00
N HIS A 23 5.28 1.23 20.17
CA HIS A 23 4.54 1.10 21.41
C HIS A 23 3.15 1.68 21.18
N SER A 24 2.14 0.89 21.54
CA SER A 24 0.72 1.20 21.40
C SER A 24 0.37 2.57 21.99
N SER A 25 0.42 3.62 21.18
CA SER A 25 -0.51 4.73 21.34
C SER A 25 -1.73 4.36 20.50
N GLN A 26 -2.74 3.78 21.14
CA GLN A 26 -4.07 3.77 20.52
C GLN A 26 -4.45 5.24 20.31
N SER A 27 -4.45 5.69 19.05
CA SER A 27 -5.06 6.98 18.74
C SER A 27 -6.57 6.80 18.94
N CYS A 28 -7.07 7.23 20.08
CA CYS A 28 -8.48 7.48 20.30
C CYS A 28 -8.94 8.54 19.28
N GLY A 29 -9.42 8.13 18.10
CA GLY A 29 -10.01 9.10 17.17
C GLY A 29 -10.20 8.69 15.71
N LEU A 30 -9.45 7.74 15.16
CA LEU A 30 -9.59 7.36 13.75
C LEU A 30 -10.18 5.95 13.65
N LYS A 31 -11.45 5.87 13.24
CA LYS A 31 -12.14 4.60 12.95
C LYS A 31 -11.98 4.18 11.48
N THR A 32 -11.58 5.11 10.62
CA THR A 32 -11.55 4.95 9.17
C THR A 32 -10.23 5.43 8.58
N MET A 33 -9.96 5.01 7.35
CA MET A 33 -8.82 5.37 6.51
C MET A 33 -9.28 5.70 5.09
N GLN A 34 -8.38 6.27 4.29
CA GLN A 34 -8.60 6.45 2.86
C GLN A 34 -8.03 5.25 2.10
N ALA A 35 -8.79 4.71 1.16
CA ALA A 35 -8.37 3.56 0.35
C ALA A 35 -8.91 3.67 -1.08
N TRP A 36 -8.06 3.34 -2.05
CA TRP A 36 -8.52 3.04 -3.41
C TRP A 36 -9.10 1.63 -3.42
N GLN A 37 -10.35 1.50 -3.84
CA GLN A 37 -11.07 0.23 -3.88
C GLN A 37 -11.70 0.01 -5.26
N ALA A 38 -11.67 -1.22 -5.75
CA ALA A 38 -12.44 -1.65 -6.91
C ALA A 38 -13.66 -2.43 -6.43
N PHE A 39 -14.83 -2.10 -6.97
CA PHE A 39 -16.08 -2.82 -6.71
C PHE A 39 -16.44 -3.79 -7.84
N GLU A 40 -15.90 -3.54 -9.03
CA GLU A 40 -16.14 -4.31 -10.25
C GLU A 40 -14.84 -4.39 -11.06
N TYR A 41 -14.71 -5.46 -11.87
CA TYR A 41 -13.61 -5.59 -12.83
C TYR A 41 -13.90 -4.79 -14.10
N GLY A 42 -12.84 -4.37 -14.79
CA GLY A 42 -12.89 -3.69 -16.08
C GLY A 42 -11.59 -2.96 -16.37
N GLY A 43 -11.19 -2.07 -15.46
CA GLY A 43 -9.99 -1.26 -15.60
C GLY A 43 -9.81 -0.26 -14.46
N PRO A 44 -8.73 0.57 -14.50
CA PRO A 44 -8.43 1.56 -13.46
C PRO A 44 -9.54 2.59 -13.23
N GLU A 45 -10.38 2.84 -14.22
CA GLU A 45 -11.56 3.72 -14.13
C GLU A 45 -12.60 3.25 -13.11
N GLN A 46 -12.58 1.97 -12.71
CA GLN A 46 -13.46 1.41 -11.68
C GLN A 46 -12.96 1.68 -10.25
N LEU A 47 -11.73 2.19 -10.09
CA LEU A 47 -11.19 2.54 -8.78
C LEU A 47 -11.90 3.76 -8.20
N GLN A 48 -12.38 3.63 -6.98
CA GLN A 48 -12.99 4.71 -6.23
C GLN A 48 -12.20 4.95 -4.94
N LEU A 49 -11.95 6.23 -4.64
CA LEU A 49 -11.33 6.62 -3.37
C LEU A 49 -12.41 6.63 -2.29
N ASN A 50 -12.42 5.59 -1.45
CA ASN A 50 -13.24 5.58 -0.25
C ASN A 50 -12.49 6.31 0.87
N THR A 51 -13.05 7.42 1.35
CA THR A 51 -12.47 8.22 2.44
C THR A 51 -12.86 7.75 3.84
N MET A 52 -13.73 6.74 3.91
CA MET A 52 -14.29 6.19 5.15
C MET A 52 -14.14 4.67 5.23
N ALA A 53 -13.12 4.09 4.57
CA ALA A 53 -12.85 2.66 4.66
C ALA A 53 -12.44 2.27 6.09
N ASP A 54 -12.87 1.13 6.60
CA ASP A 54 -12.51 0.69 7.95
C ASP A 54 -11.01 0.38 8.07
N ILE A 55 -10.42 0.72 9.22
CA ILE A 55 -9.04 0.31 9.53
C ILE A 55 -9.03 -1.21 9.81
N PRO A 56 -8.10 -1.99 9.21
CA PRO A 56 -8.03 -3.43 9.47
C PRO A 56 -7.73 -3.76 10.94
N THR A 57 -8.45 -4.74 11.48
CA THR A 57 -8.20 -5.30 12.82
C THR A 57 -7.22 -6.46 12.75
N ILE A 58 -6.23 -6.49 13.65
CA ILE A 58 -5.31 -7.61 13.84
C ILE A 58 -6.11 -8.83 14.33
N LYS A 59 -6.08 -9.94 13.57
CA LYS A 59 -6.84 -11.16 13.89
C LYS A 59 -5.95 -12.26 14.46
N ASN A 60 -4.70 -12.32 14.02
CA ASN A 60 -3.73 -13.32 14.42
C ASN A 60 -2.53 -12.68 15.11
N SER A 61 -1.79 -13.46 15.91
CA SER A 61 -0.60 -12.99 16.63
C SER A 61 0.58 -12.61 15.73
N VAL A 62 0.53 -12.98 14.45
CA VAL A 62 1.58 -12.70 13.46
C VAL A 62 1.22 -11.55 12.51
N ASP A 63 0.01 -10.98 12.61
CA ASP A 63 -0.37 -9.85 11.78
C ASP A 63 0.30 -8.57 12.30
N VAL A 64 0.65 -7.66 11.38
CA VAL A 64 1.21 -6.35 11.71
C VAL A 64 0.41 -5.28 10.98
N LEU A 65 -0.13 -4.31 11.74
CA LEU A 65 -0.80 -3.15 11.17
C LEU A 65 0.24 -2.07 10.85
N VAL A 66 0.32 -1.68 9.58
CA VAL A 66 1.31 -0.71 9.08
C VAL A 66 0.60 0.55 8.57
N LYS A 67 1.08 1.72 9.01
CA LYS A 67 0.67 3.00 8.41
C LYS A 67 1.42 3.21 7.10
N VAL A 68 0.70 3.16 5.98
CA VAL A 68 1.28 3.36 4.65
C VAL A 68 1.58 4.85 4.43
N HIS A 69 2.83 5.17 4.14
CA HIS A 69 3.27 6.52 3.75
C HIS A 69 3.49 6.65 2.24
N ALA A 70 3.85 5.54 1.59
CA ALA A 70 4.04 5.44 0.15
C ALA A 70 3.79 4.00 -0.29
N ALA A 71 3.35 3.82 -1.53
CA ALA A 71 3.22 2.53 -2.21
C ALA A 71 3.66 2.70 -3.67
N SER A 72 4.20 1.64 -4.27
CA SER A 72 4.49 1.62 -5.71
C SER A 72 3.26 1.19 -6.49
N VAL A 73 3.24 1.53 -7.78
CA VAL A 73 2.34 0.91 -8.76
C VAL A 73 3.14 -0.14 -9.52
N ASN A 74 2.61 -1.36 -9.59
CA ASN A 74 3.21 -2.52 -10.22
C ASN A 74 2.33 -2.96 -11.41
N PRO A 75 2.90 -3.60 -12.45
CA PRO A 75 2.10 -4.08 -13.59
C PRO A 75 0.96 -5.05 -13.21
N LEU A 76 1.15 -5.82 -12.14
CA LEU A 76 0.13 -6.72 -11.60
C LEU A 76 -1.12 -5.95 -11.14
N ASP A 77 -0.96 -4.75 -10.57
CA ASP A 77 -2.07 -3.96 -10.05
C ASP A 77 -3.09 -3.64 -11.16
N VAL A 78 -2.61 -3.38 -12.38
CA VAL A 78 -3.45 -3.13 -13.55
C VAL A 78 -4.13 -4.42 -14.03
N GLN A 79 -3.38 -5.52 -14.07
CA GLN A 79 -3.91 -6.82 -14.51
C GLN A 79 -5.02 -7.33 -13.59
N MET A 80 -4.88 -7.14 -12.29
CA MET A 80 -5.89 -7.50 -11.29
C MET A 80 -7.23 -6.78 -11.50
N LEU A 81 -7.20 -5.53 -12.00
CA LEU A 81 -8.42 -4.75 -12.25
C LEU A 81 -9.11 -5.14 -13.55
N SER A 82 -8.36 -5.62 -14.55
CA SER A 82 -8.87 -5.94 -15.89
C SER A 82 -9.46 -7.35 -16.05
N MET A 83 -9.47 -8.18 -15.00
CA MET A 83 -9.91 -9.56 -15.11
C MET A 83 -11.44 -9.66 -15.23
N CYS A 84 -11.96 -9.58 -16.45
CA CYS A 84 -13.31 -10.05 -16.76
C CYS A 84 -13.34 -11.60 -16.79
N ALA A 85 -14.35 -12.19 -16.17
CA ALA A 85 -14.70 -13.60 -16.31
C ALA A 85 -15.41 -13.87 -17.65
#